data_AF-A0A847JNZ0-F1
#
_entry.id   AF-A0A847JNZ0-F1
#
_cell.length_a   1.000
_cell.length_b   1.000
_cell.length_c   1.000
_cell.angle_alpha   90.00
_cell.angle_beta   90.00
_cell.angle_gamma   90.00
#
_symmetry.space_group_name_H-M   'P 1'
#
loop_
_entity.id
_entity.type
_entity.pdbx_description
1 polymer ?
#
loop_
_entity_poly.entity_id
_entity_poly.type
_entity_poly.pdbx_seq_one_letter_code
_entity_poly.pdbx_strand_id
1 'polypeptide(L)'
;ERAETKGLSYPLKSPGQGLSHYAPSTPLFLFDEGSLPEAVKRKGILHPCIALAFDGHRARILRDCGLFDVVQMLSEEGDMREAAARLFSLLHDLDEAGFAAIYAERAPDAGLGRAINDRLYRASRKERVQG
;
A
#
# COMPACT_ATOMS: atom_id res chain seq x y z
N GLU A 1 -30.07 -2.44 13.57
CA GLU A 1 -29.61 -1.87 12.28
C GLU A 1 -28.11 -1.60 12.40
N ARG A 2 -27.30 -2.22 11.51
CA ARG A 2 -25.96 -1.84 10.99
C ARG A 2 -24.88 -1.34 12.00
N ALA A 3 -23.64 -1.81 12.05
CA ALA A 3 -22.88 -2.76 11.24
C ALA A 3 -21.68 -3.24 12.08
N GLU A 4 -21.35 -4.52 11.96
CA GLU A 4 -20.17 -5.16 12.56
C GLU A 4 -18.88 -4.55 12.01
N THR A 5 -18.17 -3.75 12.80
CA THR A 5 -16.75 -3.44 12.55
C THR A 5 -15.91 -4.60 13.04
N LYS A 6 -15.79 -5.63 12.19
CA LYS A 6 -14.82 -6.70 12.35
C LYS A 6 -13.42 -6.08 12.29
N GLY A 7 -12.85 -5.78 13.46
CA GLY A 7 -11.45 -5.38 13.58
C GLY A 7 -10.58 -6.48 13.01
N LEU A 8 -9.78 -6.18 11.98
CA LEU A 8 -8.75 -7.08 11.51
C LEU A 8 -7.73 -7.26 12.62
N SER A 9 -7.87 -8.35 13.37
CA SER A 9 -6.83 -8.87 14.25
C SER A 9 -5.76 -9.54 13.37
N TYR A 10 -4.78 -8.76 12.92
CA TYR A 10 -3.55 -9.34 12.38
C TYR A 10 -2.77 -9.94 13.55
N PRO A 11 -2.45 -11.24 13.52
CA PRO A 11 -1.63 -11.83 14.58
C PRO A 11 -0.23 -11.20 14.52
N LEU A 12 0.12 -10.42 15.54
CA LEU A 12 1.49 -10.04 15.85
C LEU A 12 2.33 -11.31 15.99
N LYS A 13 3.10 -11.64 14.95
CA LYS A 13 4.18 -12.64 15.02
C LYS A 13 5.50 -11.95 14.71
N SER A 14 6.12 -11.38 15.73
CA SER A 14 7.57 -11.51 15.91
C SER A 14 7.79 -12.84 16.64
N PRO A 15 8.75 -13.73 16.29
CA PRO A 15 10.19 -13.44 16.27
C PRO A 15 11.07 -14.27 15.27
N GLY A 16 12.33 -13.88 15.05
CA GLY A 16 13.36 -14.82 14.55
C GLY A 16 14.48 -14.24 13.67
N GLN A 17 15.60 -13.91 14.32
CA GLN A 17 16.95 -13.59 13.82
C GLN A 17 17.32 -14.05 12.39
N GLY A 18 17.76 -13.10 11.55
CA GLY A 18 18.49 -13.40 10.30
C GLY A 18 18.76 -12.19 9.38
N LEU A 19 19.88 -11.49 9.62
CA LEU A 19 20.66 -10.69 8.66
C LEU A 19 20.00 -9.45 8.00
N SER A 20 20.29 -8.29 8.59
CA SER A 20 20.69 -7.01 7.96
C SER A 20 20.34 -6.72 6.49
N HIS A 21 19.30 -5.91 6.26
CA HIS A 21 19.33 -4.59 5.59
C HIS A 21 17.89 -4.15 5.28
N TYR A 22 17.44 -3.05 5.89
CA TYR A 22 16.05 -2.57 5.86
C TYR A 22 15.64 -2.13 4.45
N ALA A 23 14.98 -3.03 3.73
CA ALA A 23 14.28 -2.72 2.50
C ALA A 23 13.13 -3.71 2.35
N PRO A 24 11.92 -3.22 2.06
CA PRO A 24 10.77 -4.11 1.97
C PRO A 24 11.01 -5.17 0.89
N SER A 25 10.82 -6.43 1.27
CA SER A 25 10.82 -7.61 0.42
C SER A 25 9.58 -7.69 -0.47
N THR A 26 8.47 -7.07 -0.09
CA THR A 26 7.22 -7.12 -0.86
C THR A 26 7.27 -6.17 -2.08
N PRO A 27 6.97 -6.66 -3.30
CA PRO A 27 6.95 -5.82 -4.49
C PRO A 27 5.80 -4.81 -4.43
N LEU A 28 6.15 -3.54 -4.64
CA LEU A 28 5.19 -2.44 -4.72
C LEU A 28 4.97 -2.05 -6.19
N PHE A 29 3.71 -2.03 -6.60
CA PHE A 29 3.29 -1.57 -7.92
C PHE A 29 2.66 -0.19 -7.78
N LEU A 30 3.32 0.80 -8.37
CA LEU A 30 2.86 2.18 -8.39
C LEU A 30 2.06 2.45 -9.67
N PHE A 31 0.85 2.99 -9.52
CA PHE A 31 -0.03 3.39 -10.62
C PHE A 31 -0.32 4.88 -10.55
N ASP A 32 -0.78 5.44 -11.67
CA ASP A 32 -1.28 6.81 -11.71
C ASP A 32 -2.53 6.99 -10.86
N GLU A 33 -2.73 8.22 -10.38
CA GLU A 33 -3.85 8.60 -9.54
C GLU A 33 -5.19 8.20 -10.18
N GLY A 34 -6.03 7.49 -9.42
CA GLY A 34 -7.36 7.05 -9.86
C GLY A 34 -7.36 5.86 -10.83
N SER A 35 -6.20 5.33 -11.21
CA SER A 35 -6.10 4.24 -12.20
C SER A 35 -6.07 2.84 -11.57
N LEU A 36 -5.97 2.74 -10.24
CA LEU A 36 -5.62 1.49 -9.56
C LEU A 36 -6.60 0.33 -9.78
N PRO A 37 -7.94 0.47 -9.63
CA PRO A 37 -8.81 -0.69 -9.82
C PRO A 37 -8.81 -1.22 -11.26
N GLU A 38 -8.67 -0.34 -12.26
CA GLU A 38 -8.63 -0.75 -13.67
C GLU A 38 -7.26 -1.27 -14.09
N ALA A 39 -6.18 -0.60 -13.68
CA ALA A 39 -4.83 -0.97 -14.05
C ALA A 39 -4.44 -2.33 -13.47
N VAL A 40 -4.87 -2.60 -12.24
CA VAL A 40 -4.64 -3.87 -11.57
C VAL A 40 -5.44 -5.00 -12.22
N LYS A 41 -6.70 -4.76 -12.61
CA LYS A 41 -7.48 -5.73 -13.41
C LYS A 41 -6.80 -6.10 -14.72
N ARG A 42 -6.21 -5.12 -15.42
CA ARG A 42 -5.50 -5.36 -16.70
C ARG A 42 -4.18 -6.11 -16.52
N LYS A 43 -3.41 -5.80 -15.47
CA LYS A 43 -2.10 -6.41 -15.20
C LYS A 43 -2.21 -7.80 -14.57
N GLY A 44 -3.26 -8.05 -13.81
CA GLY A 44 -3.42 -9.21 -12.96
C GLY A 44 -3.14 -8.89 -11.49
N ILE A 45 -3.91 -9.53 -10.61
CA ILE A 45 -3.83 -9.37 -9.16
C ILE A 45 -3.05 -10.55 -8.57
N LEU A 46 -2.05 -10.25 -7.73
CA LEU A 46 -1.29 -11.26 -7.00
C LEU A 46 -1.78 -11.37 -5.56
N HIS A 47 -2.50 -12.43 -5.21
CA HIS A 47 -2.98 -12.65 -3.84
C HIS A 47 -1.92 -13.36 -2.97
N PRO A 48 -1.83 -13.04 -1.66
CA PRO A 48 -2.57 -11.97 -0.97
C PRO A 48 -2.05 -10.58 -1.35
N CYS A 49 -2.94 -9.67 -1.72
CA CYS A 49 -2.60 -8.30 -2.09
C CYS A 49 -3.16 -7.26 -1.14
N ILE A 50 -2.51 -6.10 -1.13
CA ILE A 50 -3.02 -4.93 -0.45
C ILE A 50 -3.04 -3.72 -1.37
N ALA A 51 -4.11 -2.92 -1.25
CA ALA A 51 -4.19 -1.61 -1.86
C ALA A 51 -3.90 -0.50 -0.85
N LEU A 52 -3.08 0.47 -1.26
CA LEU A 52 -2.82 1.72 -0.56
C LEU A 52 -3.55 2.86 -1.28
N ALA A 53 -4.59 3.36 -0.63
CA ALA A 53 -5.31 4.56 -1.03
C ALA A 53 -4.65 5.81 -0.43
N PHE A 54 -4.64 6.91 -1.18
CA PHE A 54 -4.15 8.18 -0.66
C PHE A 54 -5.08 8.77 0.40
N ASP A 55 -6.37 8.83 0.11
CA ASP A 55 -7.41 9.41 0.94
C ASP A 55 -8.55 8.41 1.27
N GLY A 56 -9.44 8.78 2.19
CA GLY A 56 -10.58 7.95 2.58
C GLY A 56 -11.60 7.70 1.46
N HIS A 57 -11.76 8.63 0.53
CA HIS A 57 -12.66 8.47 -0.62
C HIS A 57 -12.12 7.43 -1.60
N ARG A 58 -10.82 7.46 -1.93
CA ARG A 58 -10.14 6.40 -2.70
C ARG A 58 -10.22 5.06 -1.98
N ALA A 59 -9.97 5.03 -0.67
CA ALA A 59 -10.02 3.80 0.12
C ALA A 59 -11.39 3.12 0.02
N ARG A 60 -12.47 3.90 0.03
CA ARG A 60 -13.83 3.39 -0.14
C ARG A 60 -14.02 2.76 -1.52
N ILE A 61 -13.56 3.41 -2.59
CA ILE A 61 -13.65 2.87 -3.96
C ILE A 61 -12.88 1.55 -4.08
N LEU A 62 -11.68 1.46 -3.50
CA LEU A 62 -10.85 0.24 -3.54
C LEU A 62 -11.43 -0.90 -2.70
N ARG A 63 -12.14 -0.59 -1.60
CA ARG A 63 -12.87 -1.61 -0.84
C ARG A 63 -14.11 -2.10 -1.60
N ASP A 64 -14.85 -1.17 -2.22
CA ASP A 64 -16.09 -1.47 -2.94
C ASP A 64 -15.83 -2.29 -4.21
N CYS A 65 -14.66 -2.10 -4.84
CA CYS A 65 -14.30 -2.87 -6.04
C CYS A 65 -14.00 -4.35 -5.77
N GLY A 66 -13.75 -4.74 -4.51
CA GLY A 66 -13.55 -6.13 -4.09
C GLY A 66 -12.34 -6.84 -4.71
N LEU A 67 -11.36 -6.08 -5.22
CA LEU A 67 -10.18 -6.63 -5.91
C LEU A 67 -9.02 -6.96 -4.96
N PHE A 68 -9.02 -6.37 -3.78
CA PHE A 68 -7.90 -6.42 -2.84
C PHE A 68 -8.31 -7.12 -1.55
N ASP A 69 -7.43 -7.97 -1.02
CA ASP A 69 -7.67 -8.64 0.27
C ASP A 69 -7.72 -7.63 1.42
N VAL A 70 -6.86 -6.62 1.34
CA VAL A 70 -6.76 -5.54 2.33
C VAL A 70 -6.71 -4.20 1.61
N VAL A 71 -7.33 -3.18 2.20
CA VAL A 71 -7.24 -1.78 1.73
C VAL A 71 -6.87 -0.88 2.90
N GLN A 72 -5.67 -0.30 2.83
CA GLN A 72 -5.17 0.68 3.78
C GLN A 72 -5.19 2.07 3.15
N MET A 73 -5.37 3.10 3.98
CA MET A 73 -5.41 4.50 3.53
C MET A 73 -4.31 5.31 4.23
N LEU A 74 -3.66 6.19 3.47
CA LEU A 74 -2.55 7.00 3.96
C LEU A 74 -3.03 8.18 4.80
N SER A 75 -4.08 8.86 4.36
CA SER A 75 -4.76 9.89 5.13
C SER A 75 -6.27 9.74 5.00
N GLU A 76 -7.03 10.18 6.00
CA GLU A 76 -8.49 10.20 5.88
C GLU A 76 -8.94 11.41 5.04
N GLU A 77 -8.41 12.58 5.34
CA GLU A 77 -8.73 13.86 4.69
C GLU A 77 -7.87 14.15 3.44
N GLY A 78 -6.84 13.32 3.17
CA GLY A 78 -5.89 13.55 2.08
C GLY A 78 -4.77 14.53 2.46
N ASP A 79 -4.46 14.67 3.75
CA ASP A 79 -3.34 15.49 4.20
C ASP A 79 -2.00 14.86 3.81
N MET A 80 -1.16 15.63 3.12
CA MET A 80 0.10 15.11 2.60
C MET A 80 1.13 14.80 3.69
N ARG A 81 1.13 15.53 4.82
CA ARG A 81 2.08 15.26 5.92
C ARG A 81 1.70 13.98 6.62
N GLU A 82 0.42 13.82 6.92
CA GLU A 82 -0.12 12.60 7.49
C GLU A 82 0.13 11.40 6.57
N ALA A 83 -0.20 11.55 5.27
CA ALA A 83 0.00 10.50 4.29
C ALA A 83 1.48 10.07 4.19
N ALA A 84 2.42 11.02 4.19
CA ALA A 84 3.84 10.71 4.16
C ALA A 84 4.34 9.98 5.42
N ALA A 85 3.84 10.36 6.60
CA ALA A 85 4.21 9.74 7.87
C ALA A 85 3.62 8.32 8.00
N ARG A 86 2.34 8.15 7.61
CA ARG A 86 1.68 6.85 7.61
C ARG A 86 2.24 5.90 6.56
N LEU A 87 2.60 6.39 5.39
CA LEU A 87 3.16 5.56 4.31
C LEU A 87 4.37 4.75 4.80
N PHE A 88 5.31 5.36 5.51
CA PHE A 88 6.49 4.64 5.99
C PHE A 88 6.13 3.54 6.99
N SER A 89 5.26 3.87 7.95
CA SER A 89 4.80 2.93 8.97
C SER A 89 4.03 1.76 8.33
N LEU A 90 3.18 2.04 7.35
CA LEU A 90 2.44 1.03 6.61
C LEU A 90 3.36 0.15 5.78
N LEU A 91 4.26 0.73 4.98
CA LEU A 91 5.18 -0.08 4.17
C LEU A 91 6.03 -1.03 5.03
N HIS A 92 6.41 -0.61 6.23
CA HIS A 92 7.11 -1.47 7.17
C HIS A 92 6.24 -2.62 7.68
N ASP A 93 5.03 -2.31 8.17
CA ASP A 93 4.08 -3.30 8.68
C ASP A 93 3.66 -4.33 7.61
N LEU A 94 3.44 -3.84 6.39
CA LEU A 94 3.07 -4.67 5.24
C LEU A 94 4.19 -5.59 4.77
N ASP A 95 5.43 -5.17 4.97
CA ASP A 95 6.57 -6.02 4.68
C ASP A 95 6.65 -7.22 5.62
N GLU A 96 6.38 -6.99 6.91
CA GLU A 96 6.33 -8.05 7.92
C GLU A 96 5.08 -8.93 7.77
N ALA A 97 4.00 -8.40 7.21
CA ALA A 97 2.76 -9.13 6.97
C ALA A 97 2.85 -10.17 5.83
N GLY A 98 3.87 -10.11 4.96
CA GLY A 98 4.11 -11.12 3.94
C GLY A 98 3.12 -11.09 2.75
N PHE A 99 2.64 -9.91 2.37
CA PHE A 99 1.81 -9.76 1.16
C PHE A 99 2.61 -10.10 -0.11
N ALA A 100 1.93 -10.66 -1.11
CA ALA A 100 2.51 -10.95 -2.42
C ALA A 100 2.71 -9.68 -3.25
N ALA A 101 1.83 -8.68 -3.09
CA ALA A 101 1.92 -7.42 -3.83
C ALA A 101 1.26 -6.26 -3.07
N ILE A 102 1.91 -5.09 -3.11
CA ILE A 102 1.35 -3.81 -2.66
C ILE A 102 1.00 -2.97 -3.88
N TYR A 103 -0.25 -2.57 -4.00
CA TYR A 103 -0.74 -1.72 -5.08
C TYR A 103 -0.96 -0.32 -4.52
N ALA A 104 -0.24 0.68 -5.02
CA ALA A 104 -0.31 2.06 -4.53
C ALA A 104 -0.59 3.05 -5.66
N GLU A 105 -1.33 4.11 -5.34
CA GLU A 105 -1.56 5.26 -6.23
C GLU A 105 -0.52 6.35 -5.99
N ARG A 106 -0.16 7.04 -7.07
CA ARG A 106 0.58 8.30 -6.97
C ARG A 106 -0.26 9.35 -6.24
N ALA A 107 0.40 10.08 -5.35
CA ALA A 107 -0.14 11.29 -4.75
C ALA A 107 -0.13 12.42 -5.80
N PRO A 108 -0.97 13.46 -5.63
CA PRO A 108 -0.95 14.64 -6.49
C PRO A 108 0.44 15.28 -6.52
N ASP A 109 0.97 15.61 -7.70
CA ASP A 109 2.35 16.11 -7.93
C ASP A 109 2.55 17.58 -7.48
N ALA A 110 2.02 17.96 -6.32
CA ALA A 110 2.10 19.30 -5.76
C ALA A 110 2.73 19.25 -4.36
N GLY A 111 3.64 20.18 -4.07
CA GLY A 111 4.26 20.33 -2.74
C GLY A 111 4.88 19.03 -2.22
N LEU A 112 4.35 18.51 -1.11
CA LEU A 112 4.81 17.28 -0.45
C LEU A 112 4.51 16.00 -1.24
N GLY A 113 3.56 16.03 -2.17
CA GLY A 113 3.15 14.87 -2.96
C GLY A 113 4.26 14.38 -3.89
N ARG A 114 5.12 15.29 -4.38
CA ARG A 114 6.36 14.93 -5.08
C ARG A 114 7.31 14.08 -4.24
N ALA A 115 7.47 14.43 -2.97
CA ALA A 115 8.32 13.68 -2.05
C ALA A 115 7.72 12.31 -1.72
N ILE A 116 6.39 12.22 -1.60
CA ILE A 116 5.67 10.95 -1.44
C ILE A 116 5.87 10.08 -2.69
N ASN A 117 5.67 10.64 -3.88
CA ASN A 117 5.82 9.95 -5.16
C ASN A 117 7.25 9.46 -5.38
N ASP A 118 8.27 10.25 -5.05
CA ASP A 118 9.67 9.81 -5.11
C ASP A 118 9.91 8.61 -4.20
N ARG A 119 9.36 8.61 -2.99
CA ARG A 119 9.47 7.49 -2.04
C ARG A 119 8.73 6.24 -2.54
N LEU A 120 7.49 6.39 -2.98
CA LEU A 120 6.70 5.30 -3.57
C LEU A 120 7.40 4.70 -4.79
N TYR A 121 7.96 5.56 -5.65
CA TYR A 121 8.68 5.14 -6.83
C TYR A 121 9.97 4.39 -6.50
N ARG A 122 10.71 4.84 -5.48
CA ARG A 122 11.88 4.09 -4.97
C ARG A 122 11.49 2.74 -4.38
N ALA A 123 10.36 2.67 -3.67
CA ALA A 123 9.83 1.42 -3.16
C ALA A 123 9.37 0.49 -4.32
N SER A 124 8.79 1.04 -5.39
CA SER A 124 8.32 0.26 -6.53
C SER A 124 9.42 -0.27 -7.44
N ARG A 125 10.56 0.43 -7.52
CA ARG A 125 11.68 0.09 -8.42
C ARG A 125 12.59 -1.01 -7.91
N LYS A 126 12.35 -1.56 -6.72
CA LYS A 126 13.01 -2.82 -6.31
C LYS A 126 12.36 -4.01 -7.04
N GLU A 127 12.45 -3.99 -8.36
CA GLU A 127 12.31 -5.18 -9.19
C GLU A 127 13.42 -6.14 -8.76
N ARG A 128 13.04 -7.36 -8.38
CA ARG A 128 14.03 -8.42 -8.19
C ARG A 128 14.74 -8.60 -9.53
N VAL A 129 15.98 -8.13 -9.63
CA VAL A 129 16.99 -8.83 -10.39
C VAL A 129 17.26 -10.12 -9.62
N GLN A 130 16.42 -11.13 -9.85
CA GLN A 130 16.74 -12.51 -9.50
C GLN A 130 17.79 -12.97 -10.52
N GLY A 131 19.02 -13.13 -10.03
CA GLY A 131 20.00 -14.01 -10.66
C GLY A 131 19.63 -15.47 -10.43
#